data_AF-A0A7M3M753-F1
#
_entry.id   AF-A0A7M3M753-F1
#
_cell.length_a   1.000
_cell.length_b   1.000
_cell.length_c   1.000
_cell.angle_alpha   90.00
_cell.angle_beta   90.00
_cell.angle_gamma   90.00
#
_symmetry.space_group_name_H-M   'P 1'
#
loop_
_entity.id
_entity.type
_entity.pdbx_description
1 polymer ?
#
loop_
_entity_poly.entity_id
_entity_poly.type
_entity_poly.pdbx_seq_one_letter_code
_entity_poly.pdbx_strand_id
1 'polypeptide(L)'
;MSQNWQQPGQPPQQPQPGYGYPQQPTAPQPQYGAPQPQYGGGFPPPPPPAGRQGNPAVAIGAAVVAALVGGLLYAFLLSAMADTDGREPEITQFAYAGVAVGALVGAAVAKFGGRNTGLWAVGAVLAFVGVFIGELFGYAMVVADFLGNHEEELKMMGKEAPSATEVFFEHFNSPLFGGPGDEGLFDAWKEDADAITWIFMALAPVAAFGAAKKIAD
;
A
#
# COMPACT_ATOMS: atom_id res chain seq x y z
N MET A 1 39.03 47.03 28.15
CA MET A 1 38.24 47.53 27.01
C MET A 1 37.15 46.50 26.75
N SER A 2 36.06 46.55 27.52
CA SER A 2 34.81 47.25 27.17
C SER A 2 34.09 46.59 26.01
N GLN A 3 33.06 45.79 26.30
CA GLN A 3 31.70 45.96 25.78
C GLN A 3 30.78 44.82 26.26
N ASN A 4 30.04 45.10 27.34
CA ASN A 4 28.85 44.35 27.75
C ASN A 4 27.73 44.71 26.77
N TRP A 5 27.26 43.73 26.00
CA TRP A 5 26.07 43.89 25.16
C TRP A 5 24.82 43.93 26.04
N GLN A 6 24.03 44.98 25.85
CA GLN A 6 22.82 45.32 26.57
C GLN A 6 21.62 44.52 26.03
N GLN A 7 20.73 44.10 26.93
CA GLN A 7 19.49 43.37 26.66
C GLN A 7 18.50 44.20 25.83
N PRO A 8 17.81 43.61 24.83
CA PRO A 8 16.60 44.20 24.26
C PRO A 8 15.41 44.06 25.23
N GLY A 9 14.81 45.19 25.60
CA GLY A 9 13.73 45.31 26.58
C GLY A 9 12.40 44.68 26.16
N GLN A 10 11.68 44.15 27.16
CA GLN A 10 10.29 43.69 27.04
C GLN A 10 9.32 44.89 26.97
N PRO A 11 8.24 44.81 26.17
CA PRO A 11 7.23 45.87 26.09
C PRO A 11 6.39 45.95 27.39
N PRO A 12 5.99 47.16 27.82
CA PRO A 12 5.21 47.36 29.04
C PRO A 12 3.77 46.87 28.89
N GLN A 13 3.35 45.95 29.78
CA GLN A 13 1.95 45.55 29.91
C GLN A 13 1.13 46.70 30.53
N GLN A 14 0.10 47.12 29.80
CA GLN A 14 -0.90 48.08 30.28
C GLN A 14 -1.75 47.46 31.40
N PRO A 15 -2.07 48.20 32.48
CA PRO A 15 -2.96 47.70 33.52
C PRO A 15 -4.43 47.74 33.06
N GLN A 16 -5.09 46.59 33.05
CA GLN A 16 -6.55 46.51 32.88
C GLN A 16 -7.27 46.94 34.18
N PRO A 17 -8.33 47.77 34.10
CA PRO A 17 -9.11 48.21 35.26
C PRO A 17 -9.92 47.06 35.88
N GLY A 18 -9.82 46.93 37.21
CA GLY A 18 -10.39 45.84 37.98
C GLY A 18 -11.90 45.90 38.24
N TYR A 19 -12.44 44.73 38.58
CA TYR A 19 -13.71 44.53 39.26
C TYR A 19 -13.51 43.59 40.46
N GLY A 20 -14.15 43.94 41.57
CA GLY A 20 -13.70 43.69 42.95
C GLY A 20 -13.72 42.25 43.47
N TYR A 21 -12.68 41.94 44.27
CA TYR A 21 -12.67 40.88 45.27
C TYR A 21 -11.94 41.40 46.54
N PRO A 22 -12.32 40.94 47.75
CA PRO A 22 -11.91 41.52 49.03
C PRO A 22 -10.41 41.33 49.34
N GLN A 23 -9.81 42.38 49.93
CA GLN A 23 -8.42 42.43 50.39
C GLN A 23 -8.11 41.38 51.46
N GLN A 24 -7.00 40.65 51.29
CA GLN A 24 -6.39 39.81 52.32
C GLN A 24 -5.14 40.49 52.93
N PRO A 25 -4.78 40.19 54.21
CA PRO A 25 -3.80 40.95 54.97
C PRO A 25 -2.36 40.75 54.49
N THR A 26 -1.59 41.83 54.52
CA THR A 26 -0.16 41.89 54.17
C THR A 26 0.69 40.96 55.04
N ALA A 27 1.38 40.00 54.42
CA ALA A 27 2.33 39.10 55.08
C ALA A 27 3.80 39.60 54.89
N PRO A 28 4.73 39.24 55.80
CA PRO A 28 6.05 39.89 55.93
C PRO A 28 6.97 39.59 54.74
N GLN A 29 7.71 40.60 54.27
CA GLN A 29 8.74 40.46 53.25
C GLN A 29 9.83 39.44 53.67
N PRO A 30 10.15 38.44 52.83
CA PRO A 30 11.33 37.61 53.02
C PRO A 30 12.56 38.20 52.36
N GLN A 31 13.63 38.11 53.14
CA GLN A 31 15.01 38.52 52.97
C GLN A 31 15.66 38.05 51.65
N TYR A 32 16.37 38.98 51.00
CA TYR A 32 17.17 38.79 49.79
C TYR A 32 18.31 37.78 50.06
N GLY A 33 18.30 36.59 49.42
CA GLY A 33 19.50 35.72 49.39
C GLY A 33 19.36 34.19 49.51
N ALA A 34 18.18 33.58 49.37
CA ALA A 34 18.07 32.11 49.36
C ALA A 34 17.60 31.57 47.99
N PRO A 35 18.23 30.53 47.42
CA PRO A 35 17.78 29.92 46.18
C PRO A 35 16.38 29.31 46.38
N GLN A 36 15.39 29.84 45.67
CA GLN A 36 14.03 29.31 45.71
C GLN A 36 13.99 27.92 45.07
N PRO A 37 13.39 26.91 45.73
CA PRO A 37 13.04 25.66 45.08
C PRO A 37 12.06 25.96 43.95
N GLN A 38 12.46 25.68 42.71
CA GLN A 38 11.60 25.76 41.55
C GLN A 38 10.56 24.64 41.64
N TYR A 39 9.47 24.89 42.36
CA TYR A 39 8.26 24.08 42.31
C TYR A 39 7.61 24.32 40.93
N GLY A 40 8.10 23.57 39.94
CA GLY A 40 7.57 23.53 38.59
C GLY A 40 6.20 22.86 38.57
N GLY A 41 5.17 23.60 39.00
CA GLY A 41 3.77 23.28 38.77
C GLY A 41 3.42 23.51 37.30
N GLY A 42 4.01 22.72 36.40
CA GLY A 42 3.57 22.60 35.02
C GLY A 42 2.46 21.57 34.96
N PHE A 43 1.31 21.94 34.38
CA PHE A 43 0.28 20.97 34.01
C PHE A 43 0.95 19.83 33.21
N PRO A 44 0.69 18.55 33.52
CA PRO A 44 1.30 17.45 32.77
C PRO A 44 0.99 17.63 31.27
N PRO A 45 1.95 17.37 30.36
CA PRO A 45 1.70 17.48 28.94
C PRO A 45 0.46 16.65 28.58
N PRO A 46 -0.43 17.14 27.69
CA PRO A 46 -1.63 16.41 27.32
C PRO A 46 -1.22 15.01 26.83
N PRO A 47 -1.97 13.95 27.21
CA PRO A 47 -1.66 12.62 26.76
C PRO A 47 -1.66 12.59 25.22
N PRO A 48 -0.72 11.86 24.59
CA PRO A 48 -0.72 11.73 23.15
C PRO A 48 -2.09 11.23 22.68
N PRO A 49 -2.60 11.72 21.53
CA PRO A 49 -3.88 11.28 21.00
C PRO A 49 -3.89 9.75 20.94
N ALA A 50 -4.92 9.13 21.51
CA ALA A 50 -5.10 7.69 21.38
C ALA A 50 -5.19 7.35 19.89
N GLY A 51 -4.28 6.51 19.41
CA GLY A 51 -4.28 6.09 18.01
C GLY A 51 -5.63 5.47 17.67
N ARG A 52 -6.18 5.83 16.50
CA ARG A 52 -7.48 5.31 16.06
C ARG A 52 -7.38 3.79 15.94
N GLN A 53 -8.13 3.08 16.78
CA GLN A 53 -8.23 1.63 16.71
C GLN A 53 -9.14 1.26 15.54
N GLY A 54 -8.62 0.48 14.60
CA GLY A 54 -9.36 -0.01 13.43
C GLY A 54 -10.15 -1.28 13.72
N ASN A 55 -11.00 -1.68 12.79
CA ASN A 55 -11.71 -2.96 12.82
C ASN A 55 -10.97 -3.97 11.92
N PRO A 56 -10.36 -5.03 12.49
CA PRO A 56 -9.60 -6.02 11.73
C PRO A 56 -10.39 -6.69 10.60
N ALA A 57 -11.66 -7.01 10.83
CA ALA A 57 -12.48 -7.70 9.84
C ALA A 57 -12.77 -6.81 8.63
N VAL A 58 -13.08 -5.54 8.86
CA VAL A 58 -13.31 -4.55 7.79
C VAL A 58 -12.02 -4.28 7.03
N ALA A 59 -10.88 -4.22 7.73
CA ALA A 59 -9.57 -4.04 7.12
C ALA A 59 -9.20 -5.17 6.17
N ILE A 60 -9.38 -6.42 6.60
CA ILE A 60 -9.11 -7.59 5.76
C ILE A 60 -10.09 -7.61 4.57
N GLY A 61 -11.38 -7.40 4.80
CA GLY A 61 -12.38 -7.36 3.73
C GLY A 61 -12.05 -6.30 2.67
N ALA A 62 -11.72 -5.08 3.10
CA ALA A 62 -11.31 -4.01 2.19
C ALA A 62 -10.01 -4.33 1.45
N ALA A 63 -9.04 -4.98 2.11
CA ALA A 63 -7.78 -5.40 1.51
C ALA A 63 -7.99 -6.46 0.44
N VAL A 64 -8.86 -7.44 0.68
CA VAL A 64 -9.21 -8.47 -0.31
C VAL A 64 -9.87 -7.84 -1.54
N VAL A 65 -10.83 -6.93 -1.34
CA VAL A 65 -11.45 -6.21 -2.47
C VAL A 65 -10.42 -5.39 -3.23
N ALA A 66 -9.54 -4.68 -2.52
CA ALA A 66 -8.46 -3.91 -3.13
C ALA A 66 -7.49 -4.81 -3.92
N ALA A 67 -7.15 -5.99 -3.39
CA ALA A 67 -6.28 -6.95 -4.06
C ALA A 67 -6.93 -7.54 -5.32
N LEU A 68 -8.22 -7.88 -5.26
CA LEU A 68 -8.97 -8.37 -6.42
C LEU A 68 -9.08 -7.31 -7.51
N VAL A 69 -9.49 -6.09 -7.16
CA VAL A 69 -9.62 -4.98 -8.11
C VAL A 69 -8.25 -4.61 -8.69
N GLY A 70 -7.22 -4.47 -7.84
CA GLY A 70 -5.87 -4.17 -8.28
C GLY A 70 -5.28 -5.26 -9.16
N GLY A 71 -5.47 -6.53 -8.80
CA GLY A 71 -5.04 -7.69 -9.57
C GLY A 71 -5.72 -7.76 -10.94
N LEU A 72 -7.04 -7.54 -11.01
CA LEU A 72 -7.77 -7.51 -12.29
C LEU A 72 -7.35 -6.33 -13.17
N LEU A 73 -7.12 -5.14 -12.60
CA LEU A 73 -6.59 -4.00 -13.33
C LEU A 73 -5.17 -4.26 -13.85
N TYR A 74 -4.33 -4.93 -13.05
CA TYR A 74 -3.00 -5.34 -13.48
C TYR A 74 -3.07 -6.36 -14.62
N ALA A 75 -3.92 -7.37 -14.49
CA ALA A 75 -4.16 -8.38 -15.53
C ALA A 75 -4.57 -7.72 -16.84
N PHE A 76 -5.56 -6.81 -16.79
CA PHE A 76 -6.06 -6.12 -17.97
C PHE A 76 -4.99 -5.22 -18.59
N LEU A 77 -4.20 -4.53 -17.76
CA LEU A 77 -3.10 -3.70 -18.24
C LEU A 77 -2.02 -4.56 -18.93
N LEU A 78 -1.71 -5.74 -18.40
CA LEU A 78 -0.76 -6.67 -18.99
C LEU A 78 -1.25 -7.12 -20.37
N SER A 79 -2.51 -7.55 -20.47
CA SER A 79 -3.12 -7.96 -21.75
C SER A 79 -3.23 -6.82 -22.76
N ALA A 80 -3.67 -5.63 -22.33
CA ALA A 80 -3.84 -4.48 -23.22
C ALA A 80 -2.52 -3.91 -23.76
N MET A 81 -1.40 -4.22 -23.11
CA MET A 81 -0.06 -3.76 -23.49
C MET A 81 0.78 -4.88 -24.13
N ALA A 82 0.23 -6.09 -24.24
CA ALA A 82 0.86 -7.16 -24.97
C ALA A 82 0.66 -6.93 -26.47
N ASP A 83 1.70 -7.16 -27.26
CA ASP A 83 1.56 -7.25 -28.71
C ASP A 83 1.23 -8.69 -29.06
N THR A 84 -0.01 -8.94 -29.49
CA THR A 84 -0.57 -10.26 -29.83
C THR A 84 -0.78 -10.44 -31.33
N ASP A 85 -0.38 -9.46 -32.15
CA ASP A 85 -0.51 -9.50 -33.62
C ASP A 85 0.67 -10.22 -34.30
N GLY A 86 1.77 -10.43 -33.57
CA GLY A 86 2.98 -11.10 -34.03
C GLY A 86 2.92 -12.63 -34.01
N ARG A 87 4.05 -13.27 -34.36
CA ARG A 87 4.19 -14.75 -34.26
C ARG A 87 4.36 -15.25 -32.82
N GLU A 88 4.81 -14.37 -31.94
CA GLU A 88 5.00 -14.63 -30.52
C GLU A 88 4.40 -13.44 -29.76
N PRO A 89 3.66 -13.68 -28.66
CA PRO A 89 3.14 -12.60 -27.84
C PRO A 89 4.28 -11.89 -27.11
N GLU A 90 4.48 -10.60 -27.38
CA GLU A 90 5.49 -9.81 -26.67
C GLU A 90 4.87 -9.16 -25.43
N ILE A 91 5.28 -9.62 -24.24
CA ILE A 91 4.77 -9.13 -22.96
C ILE A 91 5.67 -7.99 -22.45
N THR A 92 5.16 -6.77 -22.46
CA THR A 92 5.86 -5.64 -21.81
C THR A 92 5.62 -5.71 -20.30
N GLN A 93 6.65 -6.10 -19.53
CA GLN A 93 6.56 -6.18 -18.07
C GLN A 93 6.54 -4.79 -17.40
N PHE A 94 5.50 -4.53 -16.60
CA PHE A 94 5.35 -3.28 -15.84
C PHE A 94 5.66 -3.45 -14.36
N ALA A 95 6.94 -3.31 -14.00
CA ALA A 95 7.42 -3.32 -12.61
C ALA A 95 6.60 -2.44 -11.65
N TYR A 96 6.11 -1.30 -12.15
CA TYR A 96 5.38 -0.31 -11.35
C TYR A 96 3.95 -0.74 -11.01
N ALA A 97 3.35 -1.65 -11.78
CA ALA A 97 1.96 -2.08 -11.57
C ALA A 97 1.81 -2.85 -10.26
N GLY A 98 2.71 -3.81 -9.99
CA GLY A 98 2.72 -4.56 -8.72
C GLY A 98 2.92 -3.65 -7.50
N VAL A 99 3.77 -2.63 -7.61
CA VAL A 99 3.96 -1.61 -6.56
C VAL A 99 2.70 -0.81 -6.32
N ALA A 100 2.00 -0.39 -7.39
CA ALA A 100 0.75 0.36 -7.28
C ALA A 100 -0.37 -0.47 -6.64
N VAL A 101 -0.51 -1.75 -7.05
CA VAL A 101 -1.46 -2.69 -6.44
C VAL A 101 -1.12 -2.91 -4.96
N GLY A 102 0.16 -3.14 -4.65
CA GLY A 102 0.62 -3.26 -3.26
C GLY A 102 0.28 -2.05 -2.42
N ALA A 103 0.61 -0.85 -2.90
CA ALA A 103 0.29 0.40 -2.20
C ALA A 103 -1.22 0.59 -1.99
N LEU A 104 -2.05 0.21 -2.97
CA LEU A 104 -3.52 0.25 -2.87
C LEU A 104 -4.05 -0.70 -1.79
N VAL A 105 -3.56 -1.94 -1.75
CA VAL A 105 -3.91 -2.91 -0.70
C VAL A 105 -3.46 -2.43 0.67
N GLY A 106 -2.23 -1.93 0.78
CA GLY A 106 -1.68 -1.36 2.02
C GLY A 106 -2.49 -0.16 2.52
N ALA A 107 -2.91 0.72 1.62
CA ALA A 107 -3.76 1.86 1.94
C ALA A 107 -5.14 1.44 2.47
N ALA A 108 -5.75 0.43 1.85
CA ALA A 108 -7.01 -0.14 2.32
C ALA A 108 -6.86 -0.71 3.74
N VAL A 109 -5.82 -1.52 3.98
CA VAL A 109 -5.53 -2.08 5.30
C VAL A 109 -5.33 -1.01 6.35
N ALA A 110 -4.49 0.01 6.10
CA ALA A 110 -4.21 1.03 7.10
C ALA A 110 -5.43 1.92 7.40
N LYS A 111 -6.22 2.25 6.37
CA LYS A 111 -7.42 3.07 6.53
C LYS A 111 -8.44 2.45 7.49
N PHE A 112 -8.61 1.13 7.44
CA PHE A 112 -9.61 0.43 8.24
C PHE A 112 -9.03 -0.33 9.45
N GLY A 113 -7.74 -0.67 9.42
CA GLY A 113 -7.03 -1.44 10.45
C GLY A 113 -6.21 -0.59 11.42
N GLY A 114 -5.98 0.69 11.11
CA GLY A 114 -5.24 1.62 11.96
C GLY A 114 -3.81 1.17 12.22
N ARG A 115 -3.32 1.39 13.46
CA ARG A 115 -1.94 1.10 13.90
C ARG A 115 -1.66 -0.38 14.24
N ASN A 116 -2.55 -1.30 13.88
CA ASN A 116 -2.30 -2.72 14.10
C ASN A 116 -1.29 -3.26 13.08
N THR A 117 -0.02 -3.36 13.49
CA THR A 117 1.07 -3.84 12.63
C THR A 117 0.85 -5.25 12.10
N GLY A 118 0.12 -6.11 12.83
CA GLY A 118 -0.24 -7.45 12.37
C GLY A 118 -1.09 -7.40 11.10
N LEU A 119 -2.01 -6.43 11.01
CA LEU A 119 -2.82 -6.24 9.80
C LEU A 119 -1.99 -5.75 8.62
N TRP A 120 -0.93 -4.97 8.84
CA TRP A 120 -0.05 -4.52 7.75
C TRP A 120 0.70 -5.70 7.12
N ALA A 121 1.14 -6.65 7.94
CA ALA A 121 1.75 -7.90 7.46
C ALA A 121 0.73 -8.74 6.65
N VAL A 122 -0.52 -8.86 7.15
CA VAL A 122 -1.60 -9.52 6.40
C VAL A 122 -1.85 -8.83 5.06
N GLY A 123 -1.87 -7.49 5.04
CA GLY A 123 -1.98 -6.69 3.82
C GLY A 123 -0.86 -6.93 2.82
N ALA A 124 0.37 -7.06 3.31
CA ALA A 124 1.53 -7.38 2.47
C ALA A 124 1.38 -8.77 1.82
N VAL A 125 0.96 -9.78 2.58
CA VAL A 125 0.70 -11.12 2.03
C VAL A 125 -0.43 -11.09 1.00
N LEU A 126 -1.54 -10.39 1.29
CA LEU A 126 -2.64 -10.24 0.34
C LEU A 126 -2.23 -9.51 -0.93
N ALA A 127 -1.36 -8.50 -0.83
CA ALA A 127 -0.82 -7.80 -1.99
C ALA A 127 0.01 -8.73 -2.88
N PHE A 128 0.89 -9.54 -2.28
CA PHE A 128 1.67 -10.53 -3.03
C PHE A 128 0.76 -11.54 -3.75
N VAL A 129 -0.20 -12.13 -3.04
CA VAL A 129 -1.15 -13.09 -3.62
C VAL A 129 -2.01 -12.45 -4.71
N GLY A 130 -2.47 -11.22 -4.49
CA GLY A 130 -3.29 -10.49 -5.48
C GLY A 130 -2.52 -10.15 -6.76
N VAL A 131 -1.25 -9.75 -6.64
CA VAL A 131 -0.39 -9.49 -7.81
C VAL A 131 -0.09 -10.80 -8.54
N PHE A 132 0.28 -11.86 -7.83
CA PHE A 132 0.55 -13.17 -8.43
C PHE A 132 -0.65 -13.72 -9.21
N ILE A 133 -1.85 -13.69 -8.62
CA ILE A 133 -3.08 -14.13 -9.31
C ILE A 133 -3.42 -13.21 -10.48
N GLY A 134 -3.27 -11.89 -10.31
CA GLY A 134 -3.49 -10.92 -11.38
C GLY A 134 -2.56 -11.13 -12.56
N GLU A 135 -1.30 -11.47 -12.31
CA GLU A 135 -0.32 -11.77 -13.36
C GLU A 135 -0.72 -13.01 -14.16
N LEU A 136 -1.05 -14.10 -13.48
CA LEU A 136 -1.50 -15.35 -14.11
C LEU A 136 -2.78 -15.14 -14.94
N PHE A 137 -3.72 -14.35 -14.43
CA PHE A 137 -4.93 -14.01 -15.19
C PHE A 137 -4.63 -13.08 -16.37
N GLY A 138 -3.64 -12.19 -16.25
CA GLY A 138 -3.14 -11.37 -17.35
C GLY A 138 -2.55 -12.22 -18.47
N TYR A 139 -1.70 -13.19 -18.13
CA TYR A 139 -1.18 -14.18 -19.07
C TYR A 139 -2.30 -14.97 -19.76
N ALA A 140 -3.31 -15.40 -19.01
CA ALA A 140 -4.45 -16.11 -19.59
C ALA A 140 -5.21 -15.25 -20.62
N MET A 141 -5.35 -13.94 -20.37
CA MET A 141 -5.94 -13.00 -21.33
C MET A 141 -5.06 -12.79 -22.56
N VAL A 142 -3.74 -12.66 -22.38
CA VAL A 142 -2.80 -12.56 -23.52
C VAL A 142 -2.88 -13.80 -24.41
N VAL A 143 -2.89 -15.00 -23.81
CA VAL A 143 -3.00 -16.26 -24.55
C VAL A 143 -4.34 -16.35 -25.29
N ALA A 144 -5.45 -16.03 -24.61
CA ALA A 144 -6.77 -16.05 -25.24
C ALA A 144 -6.89 -15.05 -26.40
N ASP A 145 -6.33 -13.86 -26.25
CA ASP A 145 -6.33 -12.82 -27.29
C ASP A 145 -5.44 -13.21 -28.48
N PHE A 146 -4.23 -13.70 -28.21
CA PHE A 146 -3.33 -14.23 -29.23
C PHE A 146 -4.00 -15.34 -30.07
N LEU A 147 -4.66 -16.30 -29.40
CA LEU A 147 -5.37 -17.39 -30.08
C LEU A 147 -6.63 -16.90 -30.82
N GLY A 148 -7.31 -15.89 -30.27
CA GLY A 148 -8.43 -15.22 -30.94
C GLY A 148 -8.00 -14.53 -32.24
N ASN A 149 -6.84 -13.89 -32.26
CA ASN A 149 -6.28 -13.25 -33.46
C ASN A 149 -5.85 -14.28 -34.52
N HIS A 150 -5.57 -15.52 -34.11
CA HIS A 150 -5.20 -16.65 -34.98
C HIS A 150 -6.34 -17.66 -35.18
N GLU A 151 -7.60 -17.24 -35.00
CA GLU A 151 -8.77 -18.13 -35.04
C GLU A 151 -8.92 -18.86 -36.39
N GLU A 152 -8.56 -18.22 -37.51
CA GLU A 152 -8.63 -18.86 -38.84
C GLU A 152 -7.73 -20.09 -38.93
N GLU A 153 -6.52 -20.04 -38.37
CA GLU A 153 -5.57 -21.15 -38.34
C GLU A 153 -6.07 -22.26 -37.41
N LEU A 154 -6.61 -21.90 -36.24
CA LEU A 154 -7.21 -22.84 -35.30
C LEU A 154 -8.39 -23.60 -35.93
N LYS A 155 -9.26 -22.90 -36.68
CA LYS A 155 -10.38 -23.51 -37.40
C LYS A 155 -9.93 -24.50 -38.46
N MET A 156 -8.82 -24.23 -39.18
CA MET A 156 -8.25 -25.19 -40.13
C MET A 156 -7.75 -26.47 -39.43
N MET A 157 -7.35 -26.38 -38.16
CA MET A 157 -6.99 -27.51 -37.31
C MET A 157 -8.18 -28.14 -36.55
N GLY A 158 -9.40 -27.63 -36.73
CA GLY A 158 -10.60 -28.10 -36.05
C GLY A 158 -10.66 -27.74 -34.56
N LYS A 159 -9.99 -26.65 -34.14
CA LYS A 159 -9.93 -26.15 -32.77
C LYS A 159 -10.61 -24.78 -32.66
N GLU A 160 -11.08 -24.45 -31.47
CA GLU A 160 -11.65 -23.15 -31.14
C GLU A 160 -10.69 -22.39 -30.22
N ALA A 161 -10.71 -21.05 -30.28
CA ALA A 161 -9.91 -20.22 -29.40
C ALA A 161 -10.55 -20.22 -28.00
N PRO A 162 -9.84 -20.66 -26.95
CA PRO A 162 -10.39 -20.68 -25.60
C PRO A 162 -10.52 -19.26 -25.05
N SER A 163 -11.51 -19.05 -24.18
CA SER A 163 -11.63 -17.77 -23.47
C SER A 163 -10.57 -17.64 -22.37
N ALA A 164 -10.22 -16.42 -21.95
CA ALA A 164 -9.26 -16.21 -20.86
C ALA A 164 -9.65 -16.93 -19.55
N THR A 165 -10.95 -17.06 -19.29
CA THR A 165 -11.48 -17.77 -18.12
C THR A 165 -11.25 -19.28 -18.25
N GLU A 166 -11.47 -19.83 -19.44
CA GLU A 166 -11.20 -21.24 -19.75
C GLU A 166 -9.70 -21.55 -19.65
N VAL A 167 -8.85 -20.70 -20.24
CA VAL A 167 -7.39 -20.79 -20.09
C VAL A 167 -6.99 -20.79 -18.61
N PHE A 168 -7.54 -19.87 -17.81
CA PHE A 168 -7.16 -19.73 -16.40
C PHE A 168 -7.64 -20.87 -15.51
N PHE A 169 -8.87 -21.37 -15.68
CA PHE A 169 -9.46 -22.34 -14.77
C PHE A 169 -9.36 -23.79 -15.27
N GLU A 170 -9.42 -24.02 -16.57
CA GLU A 170 -9.42 -25.36 -17.17
C GLU A 170 -8.01 -25.76 -17.64
N HIS A 171 -7.23 -24.79 -18.12
CA HIS A 171 -5.87 -24.99 -18.61
C HIS A 171 -4.77 -24.46 -17.70
N PHE A 172 -5.05 -24.32 -16.40
CA PHE A 172 -4.08 -23.80 -15.44
C PHE A 172 -2.76 -24.60 -15.43
N ASN A 173 -2.85 -25.93 -15.34
CA ASN A 173 -1.73 -26.88 -15.39
C ASN A 173 -1.97 -27.97 -16.45
N SER A 174 -3.01 -27.82 -17.26
CA SER A 174 -3.35 -28.81 -18.29
C SER A 174 -2.99 -28.24 -19.66
N PRO A 175 -2.47 -29.06 -20.59
CA PRO A 175 -2.17 -28.60 -21.94
C PRO A 175 -3.39 -27.97 -22.60
N LEU A 176 -3.19 -26.91 -23.39
CA LEU A 176 -4.28 -26.14 -24.00
C LEU A 176 -5.03 -26.93 -25.07
N PHE A 177 -4.30 -27.77 -25.80
CA PHE A 177 -4.73 -28.51 -26.97
C PHE A 177 -4.30 -29.98 -26.99
N GLY A 178 -3.59 -30.46 -25.96
CA GLY A 178 -3.16 -31.86 -25.79
C GLY A 178 -2.05 -32.31 -26.74
N GLY A 179 -1.30 -31.37 -27.34
CA GLY A 179 -0.23 -31.65 -28.30
C GLY A 179 1.15 -31.91 -27.65
N PRO A 180 2.12 -32.48 -28.38
CA PRO A 180 3.51 -32.54 -27.91
C PRO A 180 4.10 -31.12 -27.80
N GLY A 181 4.62 -30.75 -26.62
CA GLY A 181 5.17 -29.42 -26.36
C GLY A 181 4.14 -28.35 -25.97
N ASP A 182 2.91 -28.77 -25.70
CA ASP A 182 1.83 -27.91 -25.25
C ASP A 182 1.80 -27.87 -23.71
N GLU A 183 1.88 -26.67 -23.17
CA GLU A 183 2.02 -26.43 -21.73
C GLU A 183 0.75 -25.78 -21.17
N GLY A 184 0.49 -26.04 -19.87
CA GLY A 184 -0.55 -25.30 -19.16
C GLY A 184 -0.10 -23.87 -18.88
N LEU A 185 -1.05 -23.00 -18.56
CA LEU A 185 -0.82 -21.59 -18.24
C LEU A 185 0.31 -21.37 -17.23
N PHE A 186 0.31 -22.14 -16.14
CA PHE A 186 1.29 -21.98 -15.07
C PHE A 186 2.67 -22.52 -15.45
N ASP A 187 2.73 -23.53 -16.32
CA ASP A 187 3.99 -24.05 -16.83
C ASP A 187 4.65 -23.01 -17.75
N ALA A 188 3.89 -22.47 -18.70
CA ALA A 188 4.33 -21.39 -19.57
C ALA A 188 4.75 -20.13 -18.78
N TRP A 189 3.96 -19.73 -17.77
CA TRP A 189 4.33 -18.61 -16.89
C TRP A 189 5.64 -18.88 -16.16
N LYS A 190 5.89 -20.10 -15.65
CA LYS A 190 7.15 -20.41 -14.97
C LYS A 190 8.35 -20.37 -15.92
N GLU A 191 8.16 -20.75 -17.18
CA GLU A 191 9.21 -20.70 -18.19
C GLU A 191 9.60 -19.25 -18.50
N ASP A 192 8.62 -18.35 -18.61
CA ASP A 192 8.85 -16.92 -18.87
C ASP A 192 9.21 -16.12 -17.60
N ALA A 193 8.84 -16.61 -16.41
CA ALA A 193 9.12 -15.95 -15.13
C ALA A 193 10.61 -15.97 -14.78
N ASP A 194 11.30 -14.91 -15.21
CA ASP A 194 12.69 -14.65 -14.89
C ASP A 194 12.91 -14.12 -13.46
N ALA A 195 14.17 -13.96 -13.06
CA ALA A 195 14.51 -13.46 -11.72
C ALA A 195 13.95 -12.04 -11.46
N ILE A 196 13.78 -11.22 -12.50
CA ILE A 196 13.24 -9.87 -12.40
C ILE A 196 11.75 -9.91 -12.03
N THR A 197 10.99 -10.82 -12.62
CA THR A 197 9.58 -11.06 -12.28
C THR A 197 9.40 -11.29 -10.78
N TRP A 198 10.21 -12.17 -10.20
CA TRP A 198 10.19 -12.44 -8.75
C TRP A 198 10.57 -11.22 -7.91
N ILE A 199 11.55 -10.42 -8.36
CA ILE A 199 11.93 -9.17 -7.67
C ILE A 199 10.76 -8.20 -7.67
N PHE A 200 10.09 -7.99 -8.81
CA PHE A 200 8.95 -7.07 -8.90
C PHE A 200 7.74 -7.54 -8.11
N MET A 201 7.47 -8.84 -8.13
CA MET A 201 6.41 -9.42 -7.31
C MET A 201 6.71 -9.23 -5.80
N ALA A 202 7.97 -9.30 -5.39
CA ALA A 202 8.39 -9.00 -4.02
C ALA A 202 8.29 -7.50 -3.65
N LEU A 203 8.23 -6.58 -4.62
CA LEU A 203 8.01 -5.16 -4.33
C LEU A 203 6.56 -4.87 -3.90
N ALA A 204 5.58 -5.67 -4.32
CA ALA A 204 4.18 -5.51 -3.93
C ALA A 204 3.97 -5.58 -2.40
N PRO A 205 4.44 -6.61 -1.66
CA PRO A 205 4.33 -6.63 -0.20
C PRO A 205 5.10 -5.50 0.48
N VAL A 206 6.26 -5.09 -0.06
CA VAL A 206 7.04 -3.96 0.47
C VAL A 206 6.26 -2.65 0.32
N ALA A 207 5.67 -2.41 -0.85
CA ALA A 207 4.84 -1.25 -1.13
C ALA A 207 3.59 -1.24 -0.26
N ALA A 208 2.95 -2.40 -0.06
CA ALA A 208 1.79 -2.54 0.83
C ALA A 208 2.13 -2.19 2.27
N PHE A 209 3.22 -2.74 2.80
CA PHE A 209 3.65 -2.44 4.17
C PHE A 209 4.03 -0.96 4.33
N GLY A 210 4.79 -0.42 3.37
CA GLY A 210 5.21 0.99 3.37
C GLY A 210 4.04 1.96 3.28
N ALA A 211 3.08 1.71 2.40
CA ALA A 211 1.85 2.49 2.29
C ALA A 211 1.01 2.39 3.57
N ALA A 212 0.87 1.19 4.13
CA ALA A 212 0.11 0.97 5.36
C ALA A 212 0.71 1.76 6.53
N LYS A 213 2.03 1.66 6.72
CA LYS A 213 2.74 2.41 7.75
C LYS A 213 2.54 3.92 7.60
N LYS A 214 2.76 4.45 6.39
CA LYS A 214 2.65 5.89 6.13
C LYS A 214 1.24 6.46 6.35
N ILE A 215 0.20 5.66 6.14
CA ILE A 215 -1.19 6.09 6.30
C ILE A 215 -1.66 5.98 7.76
N ALA A 216 -1.08 5.06 8.52
CA ALA A 216 -1.44 4.82 9.92
C ALA A 216 -0.59 5.61 10.93
N ASP A 217 0.56 6.15 10.51
CA ASP A 217 1.39 7.10 11.27
C ASP A 217 0.87 8.54 11.19
#